data_AF-A0A2V7KBD2-F1
#
_entry.id   AF-A0A2V7KBD2-F1
#
_cell.length_a   1.000
_cell.length_b   1.000
_cell.length_c   1.000
_cell.angle_alpha   90.00
_cell.angle_beta   90.00
_cell.angle_gamma   90.00
#
_symmetry.space_group_name_H-M   'P 1'
#
loop_
_entity.id
_entity.type
_entity.pdbx_description
1 polymer ?
#
loop_
_entity_poly.entity_id
_entity_poly.type
_entity_poly.pdbx_seq_one_letter_code
_entity_poly.pdbx_strand_id
1 'polypeptide(L)'
;MATCLVVLVVALGRRGAAQGGNIPIEETTPLTISGFAVGLGSYDRNLAQSTALGSKLALSVFRPWSDQLYFFGQLTTHLEQADSGPPETAIEIDNLIINWTPKRLSTLTLSFGRFDAPLGFERDDEPLNLIPTTSFTFENARPVKFTGLTARYTLNPKVSVLGLVANG
;
A
#
# COMPACT_ATOMS: atom_id res chain seq x y z
N MET A 1 12.29 15.44 21.78
CA MET A 1 11.96 14.04 22.09
C MET A 1 10.57 13.79 21.57
N ALA A 2 10.42 13.06 20.48
CA ALA A 2 9.12 12.71 19.91
C ALA A 2 8.67 11.39 20.55
N THR A 3 7.56 11.42 21.27
CA THR A 3 6.96 10.24 21.88
C THR A 3 5.97 9.65 20.86
N CYS A 4 6.34 8.55 20.21
CA CYS A 4 5.45 7.81 19.31
C CYS A 4 4.55 6.88 20.14
N LEU A 5 3.23 7.05 20.02
CA LEU A 5 2.24 6.13 20.58
C LEU A 5 1.66 5.29 19.43
N VAL A 6 1.83 3.97 19.48
CA VAL A 6 1.34 3.03 18.46
C VAL A 6 0.07 2.36 18.96
N VAL A 7 -1.00 2.40 18.17
CA VAL A 7 -2.22 1.61 18.42
C VAL A 7 -2.40 0.63 17.26
N LEU A 8 -2.05 -0.64 17.52
CA LEU A 8 -2.29 -1.75 16.58
C LEU A 8 -3.73 -2.25 16.79
N VAL A 9 -4.63 -1.97 15.83
CA VAL A 9 -5.98 -2.54 15.85
C VAL A 9 -6.00 -3.80 15.01
N VAL A 10 -6.04 -4.97 15.67
CA VAL A 10 -6.31 -6.25 15.02
C VAL A 10 -7.81 -6.38 14.81
N ALA A 11 -8.27 -6.27 13.56
CA ALA A 11 -9.67 -6.50 13.22
C ALA A 11 -9.95 -8.01 13.14
N LEU A 12 -10.74 -8.54 14.08
CA LEU A 12 -11.40 -9.83 13.92
C LEU A 12 -12.49 -9.71 12.84
N GLY A 13 -12.41 -10.54 11.81
CA GLY A 13 -13.39 -10.58 10.72
C GLY A 13 -14.82 -10.83 11.23
N ARG A 14 -15.72 -9.88 11.00
CA ARG A 14 -17.16 -10.07 11.20
C ARG A 14 -17.77 -10.69 9.94
N ARG A 15 -18.50 -11.80 10.10
CA ARG A 15 -19.33 -12.39 9.05
C ARG A 15 -20.50 -11.43 8.76
N GLY A 16 -20.47 -10.78 7.60
CA GLY A 16 -21.61 -10.01 7.09
C GLY A 16 -22.74 -10.96 6.68
N ALA A 17 -23.94 -10.73 7.22
CA ALA A 17 -25.13 -11.45 6.79
C ALA A 17 -25.58 -10.93 5.41
N ALA A 18 -25.35 -11.72 4.37
CA ALA A 18 -25.89 -11.46 3.03
C ALA A 18 -27.23 -12.19 2.85
N GLN A 19 -28.20 -11.47 2.33
CA GLN A 19 -29.58 -11.88 2.10
C GLN A 19 -29.69 -13.03 1.09
N GLY A 20 -30.50 -14.04 1.46
CA GLY A 20 -31.30 -14.89 0.57
C GLY A 20 -30.70 -15.35 -0.77
N GLY A 21 -29.93 -16.43 -0.75
CA GLY A 21 -29.63 -17.25 -1.93
C GLY A 21 -28.85 -18.48 -1.51
N ASN A 22 -29.28 -19.68 -1.93
CA ASN A 22 -28.53 -20.92 -1.72
C ASN A 22 -27.25 -20.89 -2.56
N ILE A 23 -26.23 -20.21 -2.05
CA ILE A 23 -24.86 -20.24 -2.58
C ILE A 23 -24.09 -21.23 -1.69
N PRO A 24 -23.36 -22.21 -2.25
CA PRO A 24 -22.56 -23.14 -1.45
C PRO A 24 -21.64 -22.36 -0.50
N ILE A 25 -21.84 -22.58 0.81
CA ILE A 25 -21.31 -21.78 1.93
C ILE A 25 -19.86 -22.20 2.27
N GLU A 26 -19.02 -22.35 1.27
CA GLU A 26 -17.60 -22.62 1.51
C GLU A 26 -16.76 -21.82 0.52
N GLU A 27 -16.63 -20.52 0.81
CA GLU A 27 -15.61 -19.69 0.18
C GLU A 27 -14.24 -20.24 0.64
N THR A 28 -13.63 -21.04 -0.23
CA THR A 28 -12.38 -21.77 0.02
C THR A 28 -11.17 -20.84 0.14
N THR A 29 -11.32 -19.56 -0.24
CA THR A 29 -10.28 -18.53 -0.25
C THR A 29 -10.84 -17.22 0.33
N PRO A 30 -10.60 -16.92 1.61
CA PRO A 30 -11.25 -15.79 2.26
C PRO A 30 -10.76 -14.44 1.73
N LEU A 31 -11.69 -13.54 1.45
CA LEU A 31 -11.41 -12.12 1.24
C LEU A 31 -10.83 -11.51 2.52
N THR A 32 -9.67 -10.87 2.40
CA THR A 32 -9.04 -10.15 3.51
C THR A 32 -9.18 -8.65 3.28
N ILE A 33 -9.68 -7.95 4.30
CA ILE A 33 -9.75 -6.48 4.34
C ILE A 33 -8.86 -6.03 5.49
N SER A 34 -7.90 -5.17 5.20
CA SER A 34 -6.93 -4.64 6.16
C SER A 34 -6.71 -3.15 5.91
N GLY A 35 -5.89 -2.50 6.74
CA GLY A 35 -5.61 -1.08 6.60
C GLY A 35 -4.78 -0.56 7.76
N PHE A 36 -4.41 0.71 7.69
CA PHE A 36 -3.71 1.41 8.75
C PHE A 36 -4.13 2.88 8.79
N ALA A 37 -3.96 3.50 9.95
CA ALA A 37 -4.13 4.94 10.13
C ALA A 37 -2.91 5.51 10.85
N VAL A 38 -2.42 6.65 10.38
CA VAL A 38 -1.27 7.35 10.96
C VAL A 38 -1.72 8.74 11.37
N GLY A 39 -1.37 9.12 12.60
CA GLY A 39 -1.48 10.49 13.10
C GLY A 39 -0.09 11.05 13.33
N LEU A 40 0.10 12.34 13.04
CA LEU A 40 1.35 13.04 13.24
C LEU A 40 1.17 14.14 14.29
N GLY A 41 2.05 14.12 15.28
CA GLY A 41 2.22 15.21 16.24
C GLY A 41 3.59 15.84 16.06
N SER A 42 3.66 17.15 15.86
CA SER A 42 4.94 17.87 15.76
C SER A 42 4.97 19.05 16.72
N TYR A 43 6.18 19.43 17.14
CA TYR A 43 6.42 20.61 17.96
C TYR A 43 7.51 21.45 17.32
N ASP A 44 7.15 22.63 16.85
CA ASP A 44 8.10 23.62 16.37
C ASP A 44 8.62 24.43 17.56
N ARG A 45 9.90 24.27 17.85
CA ARG A 45 10.58 24.97 18.95
C ARG A 45 10.77 26.46 18.68
N ASN A 46 10.94 26.87 17.42
CA ASN A 46 11.16 28.27 17.05
C ASN A 46 9.85 29.07 17.16
N LEU A 47 8.72 28.42 16.87
CA LEU A 47 7.39 29.02 16.98
C LEU A 47 6.70 28.72 18.33
N ALA A 48 7.26 27.83 19.14
CA ALA A 48 6.65 27.31 20.38
C ALA A 48 5.23 26.76 20.16
N GLN A 49 5.01 26.10 19.01
CA GLN A 49 3.71 25.62 18.57
C GLN A 49 3.69 24.10 18.43
N SER A 50 2.59 23.49 18.87
CA SER A 50 2.32 22.06 18.69
C SER A 50 1.26 21.87 17.60
N THR A 51 1.47 20.91 16.70
CA THR A 51 0.47 20.49 15.72
C THR A 51 0.15 19.01 15.92
N ALA A 52 -1.12 18.64 15.74
CA ALA A 52 -1.59 17.25 15.75
C ALA A 52 -2.57 17.07 14.59
N LEU A 53 -2.24 16.19 13.64
CA LEU A 53 -2.97 16.01 12.38
C LEU A 53 -3.14 14.52 12.09
N GLY A 54 -4.30 14.12 11.56
CA GLY A 54 -4.47 12.81 10.92
C GLY A 54 -3.74 12.83 9.57
N SER A 55 -2.68 12.04 9.42
CA SER A 55 -1.80 12.16 8.25
C SER A 55 -2.25 11.27 7.10
N LYS A 56 -2.49 9.97 7.35
CA LYS A 56 -2.83 8.99 6.32
C LYS A 56 -3.80 7.94 6.85
N LEU A 57 -4.76 7.54 6.04
CA LEU A 57 -5.65 6.38 6.26
C LEU A 57 -5.58 5.49 5.02
N ALA A 58 -5.19 4.23 5.19
CA ALA A 58 -5.15 3.25 4.11
C ALA A 58 -6.16 2.12 4.37
N LEU A 59 -6.86 1.72 3.30
CA LEU A 59 -7.74 0.55 3.26
C LEU A 59 -7.28 -0.36 2.12
N SER A 60 -7.03 -1.62 2.46
CA SER A 60 -6.52 -2.63 1.55
C SER A 60 -7.45 -3.83 1.47
N VAL A 61 -7.57 -4.38 0.26
CA VAL A 61 -8.38 -5.55 -0.06
C VAL A 61 -7.49 -6.57 -0.75
N PHE A 62 -7.41 -7.76 -0.18
CA PHE A 62 -6.68 -8.89 -0.75
C PHE A 62 -7.63 -10.06 -0.99
N ARG A 63 -7.64 -10.59 -2.22
CA ARG A 63 -8.45 -11.74 -2.59
C ARG A 63 -7.61 -12.76 -3.37
N PRO A 64 -7.33 -13.95 -2.81
CA PRO A 64 -6.85 -15.06 -3.60
C PRO A 64 -8.00 -15.64 -4.42
N TRP A 65 -7.83 -15.81 -5.72
CA TRP A 65 -8.74 -16.62 -6.56
C TRP A 65 -8.25 -18.06 -6.69
N SER A 66 -6.94 -18.28 -6.57
CA SER A 66 -6.31 -19.60 -6.50
C SER A 66 -4.93 -19.48 -5.86
N ASP A 67 -4.23 -20.61 -5.71
CA ASP A 67 -2.81 -20.62 -5.28
C ASP A 67 -1.87 -19.90 -6.25
N GLN A 68 -2.35 -19.57 -7.46
CA GLN A 68 -1.57 -18.95 -8.53
C GLN A 68 -2.01 -17.54 -8.85
N LEU A 69 -3.20 -17.11 -8.42
CA LEU A 69 -3.81 -15.86 -8.84
C LEU A 69 -4.40 -15.14 -7.63
N TYR A 70 -3.97 -13.90 -7.41
CA TYR A 70 -4.57 -13.04 -6.40
C TYR A 70 -4.75 -11.62 -6.92
N PHE A 71 -5.65 -10.90 -6.24
CA PHE A 71 -5.82 -9.47 -6.36
C PHE A 71 -5.44 -8.79 -5.07
N PHE A 72 -4.80 -7.64 -5.21
CA PHE A 72 -4.53 -6.72 -4.12
C PHE A 72 -4.86 -5.30 -4.56
N GLY A 73 -5.68 -4.62 -3.78
CA GLY A 73 -6.00 -3.21 -3.97
C GLY A 73 -5.78 -2.45 -2.66
N GLN A 74 -5.27 -1.23 -2.74
CA GLN A 74 -5.10 -0.32 -1.61
C GLN A 74 -5.52 1.09 -2.02
N LEU A 75 -6.40 1.67 -1.22
CA LEU A 75 -6.81 3.06 -1.30
C LEU A 75 -6.23 3.79 -0.09
N THR A 76 -5.56 4.90 -0.31
CA THR A 76 -5.02 5.74 0.75
C THR A 76 -5.58 7.14 0.64
N THR A 77 -5.96 7.67 1.78
CA THR A 77 -6.46 9.02 1.96
C THR A 77 -5.46 9.79 2.79
N HIS A 78 -5.02 10.95 2.35
CA HIS A 78 -4.09 11.80 3.09
C HIS A 78 -4.51 13.26 3.02
N LEU A 79 -4.08 14.04 4.01
CA LEU A 79 -4.24 15.49 3.97
C LEU A 79 -3.08 16.10 3.19
N GLU A 80 -3.40 16.82 2.11
CA GLU A 80 -2.44 17.66 1.40
C GLU A 80 -2.53 19.09 1.96
N GLN A 81 -1.39 19.59 2.42
CA GLN A 81 -1.29 20.97 2.87
C GLN A 81 -1.07 21.85 1.64
N ALA A 82 -2.09 22.62 1.27
CA ALA A 82 -1.99 23.57 0.18
C ALA A 82 -1.00 24.70 0.53
N ASP A 83 -0.22 25.16 -0.47
CA ASP A 83 0.71 26.30 -0.34
C ASP A 83 0.00 27.58 0.16
N SER A 84 -1.30 27.70 -0.12
CA SER A 84 -2.19 28.71 0.45
C SER A 84 -3.63 28.18 0.51
N GLY A 85 -4.17 27.94 1.70
CA GLY A 85 -5.56 27.52 1.88
C GLY A 85 -5.78 26.53 3.02
N PRO A 86 -7.04 26.12 3.30
CA PRO A 86 -7.31 25.00 4.19
C PRO A 86 -6.73 23.70 3.60
N PRO A 87 -6.29 22.74 4.44
CA PRO A 87 -5.79 21.45 3.96
C PRO A 87 -6.90 20.71 3.20
N GLU A 88 -6.54 20.11 2.07
CA GLU A 88 -7.45 19.32 1.25
C GLU A 88 -7.24 17.83 1.49
N THR A 89 -8.31 17.06 1.35
CA THR A 89 -8.25 15.60 1.46
C THR A 89 -8.02 15.00 0.08
N ALA A 90 -6.86 14.40 -0.13
CA ALA A 90 -6.53 13.66 -1.33
C ALA A 90 -6.83 12.17 -1.14
N ILE A 91 -7.43 11.54 -2.14
CA ILE A 91 -7.67 10.10 -2.19
C ILE A 91 -6.85 9.55 -3.35
N GLU A 92 -5.99 8.58 -3.06
CA GLU A 92 -5.13 7.94 -4.03
C GLU A 92 -5.31 6.41 -4.04
N ILE A 93 -5.26 5.83 -5.24
CA ILE A 93 -5.07 4.39 -5.40
C ILE A 93 -3.56 4.13 -5.31
N ASP A 94 -3.13 3.53 -4.20
CA ASP A 94 -1.73 3.18 -3.99
C ASP A 94 -1.33 2.00 -4.85
N ASN A 95 -2.06 0.91 -4.68
CA ASN A 95 -1.81 -0.34 -5.36
C ASN A 95 -3.13 -0.88 -5.89
N LEU A 96 -3.12 -1.36 -7.12
CA LEU A 96 -4.24 -2.09 -7.70
C LEU A 96 -3.65 -3.10 -8.66
N ILE A 97 -3.38 -4.29 -8.15
CA ILE A 97 -2.63 -5.32 -8.86
C ILE A 97 -3.40 -6.62 -8.93
N ILE A 98 -3.31 -7.24 -10.09
CA ILE A 98 -3.60 -8.66 -10.29
C ILE A 98 -2.26 -9.35 -10.45
N ASN A 99 -1.99 -10.34 -9.64
CA ASN A 99 -0.75 -11.10 -9.65
C ASN A 99 -1.02 -12.54 -10.04
N TRP A 100 -0.23 -13.04 -10.98
CA TRP A 100 -0.31 -14.40 -11.48
C TRP A 100 1.06 -15.08 -11.46
N THR A 101 1.13 -16.25 -10.82
CA THR A 101 2.30 -17.12 -10.79
C THR A 101 1.94 -18.46 -11.42
N PRO A 102 2.38 -18.76 -12.66
CA PRO A 102 2.01 -19.98 -13.36
C PRO A 102 2.48 -21.23 -12.59
N LYS A 103 1.62 -22.23 -12.44
CA LYS A 103 1.91 -23.46 -11.67
C LYS A 103 3.17 -24.22 -12.15
N ARG A 104 3.48 -24.14 -13.46
CA ARG A 104 4.64 -24.79 -14.08
C ARG A 104 5.91 -23.93 -14.07
N LEU A 105 5.81 -22.66 -13.66
CA LEU A 105 6.88 -21.68 -13.63
C LEU A 105 6.78 -20.87 -12.33
N SER A 106 6.95 -21.52 -11.18
CA SER A 106 6.87 -20.86 -9.86
C SER A 106 7.96 -19.81 -9.63
N THR A 107 8.99 -19.78 -10.46
CA THR A 107 10.05 -18.76 -10.45
C THR A 107 9.69 -17.51 -11.24
N LEU A 108 8.58 -17.53 -12.00
CA LEU A 108 8.07 -16.40 -12.76
C LEU A 108 6.78 -15.88 -12.13
N THR A 109 6.77 -14.61 -11.78
CA THR A 109 5.58 -13.90 -11.30
C THR A 109 5.28 -12.76 -12.25
N LEU A 110 4.04 -12.71 -12.72
CA LEU A 110 3.52 -11.64 -13.55
C LEU A 110 2.58 -10.79 -12.70
N SER A 111 2.66 -9.48 -12.81
CA SER A 111 1.70 -8.58 -12.18
C SER A 111 1.24 -7.52 -13.17
N PHE A 112 -0.04 -7.18 -13.11
CA PHE A 112 -0.62 -6.15 -13.93
C PHE A 112 -1.44 -5.19 -13.06
N GLY A 113 -1.31 -3.90 -13.34
CA GLY A 113 -2.15 -2.86 -12.75
C GLY A 113 -1.35 -1.65 -12.31
N ARG A 114 -1.84 -0.93 -11.30
CA ARG A 114 -1.15 0.22 -10.71
C ARG A 114 -0.26 -0.26 -9.59
N PHE A 115 1.03 0.01 -9.71
CA PHE A 115 2.02 -0.45 -8.75
C PHE A 115 3.09 0.62 -8.52
N ASP A 116 3.79 0.38 -7.43
CA ASP A 116 4.86 1.20 -7.00
C ASP A 116 6.14 0.98 -7.84
N ALA A 117 6.73 2.06 -8.38
CA ALA A 117 8.03 1.99 -9.06
C ALA A 117 9.02 1.21 -8.19
N PRO A 118 9.66 0.15 -8.73
CA PRO A 118 10.52 -0.77 -7.97
C PRO A 118 11.91 -0.19 -7.71
N LEU A 119 11.99 1.13 -7.60
CA LEU A 119 13.19 1.91 -7.36
C LEU A 119 12.91 2.79 -6.14
N GLY A 120 13.71 2.66 -5.09
CA GLY A 120 13.59 3.46 -3.87
C GLY A 120 12.91 2.73 -2.72
N PHE A 121 13.72 2.05 -1.91
CA PHE A 121 13.33 1.38 -0.65
C PHE A 121 12.54 2.28 0.31
N GLU A 122 12.83 3.58 0.31
CA GLU A 122 12.20 4.56 1.20
C GLU A 122 10.69 4.73 0.96
N ARG A 123 10.17 4.35 -0.21
CA ARG A 123 8.75 4.49 -0.55
C ARG A 123 7.91 3.27 -0.18
N ASP A 124 8.44 2.08 -0.43
CA ASP A 124 7.73 0.82 -0.16
C ASP A 124 7.38 0.68 1.33
N ASP A 125 8.21 1.27 2.19
CA ASP A 125 8.03 1.24 3.64
C ASP A 125 7.70 2.62 4.25
N GLU A 126 7.47 3.68 3.48
CA GLU A 126 7.23 5.05 3.99
C GLU A 126 6.19 5.11 5.14
N PRO A 127 5.04 4.38 5.08
CA PRO A 127 4.07 4.41 6.16
C PRO A 127 4.40 3.46 7.34
N LEU A 128 5.28 2.48 7.13
CA LEU A 128 5.56 1.39 8.07
C LEU A 128 6.92 1.51 8.78
N ASN A 129 7.90 2.20 8.19
CA ASN A 129 9.24 2.37 8.74
C ASN A 129 9.37 3.54 9.72
N LEU A 130 8.29 4.29 10.00
CA LEU A 130 8.25 5.37 10.99
C LEU A 130 9.45 6.33 10.86
N ILE A 131 9.86 6.64 9.63
CA ILE A 131 11.01 7.49 9.38
C ILE A 131 10.56 8.94 9.60
N PRO A 132 11.20 9.71 10.49
CA PRO A 132 10.76 11.05 10.84
C PRO A 132 10.96 12.07 9.72
N THR A 133 11.81 11.77 8.74
CA THR A 133 12.17 12.66 7.63
C THR A 133 12.43 11.85 6.36
N THR A 134 11.89 12.30 5.22
CA THR A 134 12.19 11.73 3.90
C THR A 134 13.58 12.17 3.42
N SER A 135 14.22 11.39 2.54
CA SER A 135 15.48 11.83 1.93
C SER A 135 15.26 12.92 0.89
N PHE A 136 16.30 13.72 0.61
CA PHE A 136 16.28 14.71 -0.46
C PHE A 136 15.94 14.10 -1.84
N THR A 137 16.37 12.86 -2.08
CA THR A 137 16.05 12.11 -3.31
C THR A 137 14.58 11.73 -3.35
N PHE A 138 13.99 11.38 -2.21
CA PHE A 138 12.56 11.12 -2.10
C PHE A 138 11.72 12.37 -2.37
N GLU A 139 12.16 13.54 -1.91
CA GLU A 139 11.46 14.82 -2.14
C GLU A 139 11.57 15.29 -3.60
N ASN A 140 12.74 15.14 -4.24
CA ASN A 140 13.01 15.72 -5.57
C ASN A 140 12.91 14.75 -6.74
N ALA A 141 13.01 13.44 -6.48
CA ALA A 141 12.97 12.39 -7.49
C ALA A 141 12.06 11.25 -7.03
N ARG A 142 10.94 11.61 -6.38
CA ARG A 142 9.97 10.65 -5.86
C ARG A 142 9.63 9.63 -6.94
N PRO A 143 9.88 8.33 -6.70
CA PRO A 143 9.52 7.30 -7.65
C PRO A 143 8.02 7.40 -7.97
N VAL A 144 7.68 7.55 -9.25
CA VAL A 144 6.30 7.72 -9.70
C VAL A 144 5.53 6.40 -9.63
N LYS A 145 4.21 6.46 -9.45
CA LYS A 145 3.37 5.26 -9.59
C LYS A 145 3.16 4.96 -11.06
N PHE A 146 3.35 3.70 -11.42
CA PHE A 146 3.22 3.21 -12.78
C PHE A 146 1.94 2.41 -12.93
N THR A 147 1.35 2.44 -14.12
CA THR A 147 0.33 1.45 -14.50
C THR A 147 0.87 0.60 -15.64
N GLY A 148 0.91 -0.71 -15.47
CA GLY A 148 1.51 -1.56 -16.48
C GLY A 148 1.65 -3.01 -16.09
N LEU A 149 2.55 -3.69 -16.78
CA LEU A 149 2.89 -5.08 -16.57
C LEU A 149 4.30 -5.20 -16.00
N THR A 150 4.44 -5.98 -14.94
CA THR A 150 5.73 -6.38 -14.39
C THR A 150 5.90 -7.89 -14.49
N ALA A 151 7.14 -8.31 -14.75
CA ALA A 151 7.54 -9.70 -14.75
C ALA A 151 8.76 -9.85 -13.86
N ARG A 152 8.62 -10.60 -12.78
CA ARG A 152 9.72 -10.96 -11.88
C ARG A 152 10.13 -12.40 -12.14
N TYR A 153 11.42 -12.62 -12.37
CA TYR A 153 11.99 -13.94 -12.56
C TYR A 153 13.14 -14.17 -11.57
N THR A 154 13.00 -15.20 -10.72
CA THR A 154 14.03 -15.58 -9.76
C THR A 154 14.96 -16.61 -10.41
N LEU A 155 16.17 -16.17 -10.77
CA LEU A 155 17.20 -17.03 -11.37
C LEU A 155 17.77 -18.01 -10.34
N ASN A 156 18.03 -17.53 -9.12
CA ASN A 156 18.52 -18.30 -7.98
C ASN A 156 18.15 -17.57 -6.67
N PRO A 157 18.38 -18.16 -5.49
CA PRO A 157 18.01 -17.52 -4.22
C PRO A 157 18.67 -16.16 -3.92
N LYS A 158 19.67 -15.75 -4.71
CA LYS A 158 20.41 -14.49 -4.54
C LYS A 158 20.12 -13.48 -5.65
N VAL A 159 19.56 -13.91 -6.77
CA VAL A 159 19.41 -13.08 -7.98
C VAL A 159 17.98 -13.20 -8.49
N SER A 160 17.31 -12.05 -8.55
CA SER A 160 16.04 -11.89 -9.23
C SER A 160 16.15 -10.79 -10.27
N VAL A 161 15.47 -10.98 -11.40
CA VAL A 161 15.36 -9.99 -12.47
C VAL A 161 13.93 -9.50 -12.49
N LEU A 162 13.78 -8.19 -12.63
CA LEU A 162 12.48 -7.53 -12.78
C LEU A 162 12.48 -6.79 -14.11
N GLY A 163 11.54 -7.14 -14.99
CA GLY A 163 11.21 -6.38 -16.17
C GLY A 163 9.86 -5.68 -15.97
N LEU A 164 9.72 -4.47 -16.48
CA LEU A 164 8.44 -3.75 -16.47
C LEU A 164 8.22 -3.00 -17.77
N VAL A 165 6.96 -2.96 -18.20
CA VAL A 165 6.47 -2.09 -19.26
C VAL A 165 5.27 -1.37 -18.69
N ALA A 166 5.38 -0.05 -18.55
CA ALA A 166 4.36 0.76 -17.93
C ALA A 166 4.24 2.13 -18.60
N ASN A 167 3.08 2.77 -18.41
CA ASN A 167 2.96 4.18 -18.71
C ASN A 167 3.55 4.99 -17.55
N GLY A 168 4.47 5.89 -17.88
CA GLY A 168 5.05 6.90 -17.00
C GLY A 168 4.74 8.28 -17.52
#